data_AF-A0A960L7V9-F1
#
_entry.id   AF-A0A960L7V9-F1
#
_cell.length_a   1.000
_cell.length_b   1.000
_cell.length_c   1.000
_cell.angle_alpha   90.00
_cell.angle_beta   90.00
_cell.angle_gamma   90.00
#
_symmetry.space_group_name_H-M   'P 1'
#
loop_
_entity.id
_entity.type
_entity.pdbx_description
1 polymer ?
#
loop_
_entity_poly.entity_id
_entity_poly.type
_entity_poly.pdbx_seq_one_letter_code
_entity_poly.pdbx_strand_id
1 'polypeptide(L)'
;MSLLRTLDRRLAAVLGLLLTLVGVVGVVSTLLTTRHHLVEAEQKLNWTLAAQLVQESALLEHGVIEEANLDRVLHMLKVINPNNEIYILDAEGSILHTSSMTPPVRDAVDLEPVRRFLATRGRPLVLGDDPLMAEGRRTFSAARIPGDGERSQGYLYVVLAGSGERSLTEALRGSSILRLGASVVLSFLALSLVAGWVLLRLLTRRLRRLDRAMREFSNSGFAQVPAREERDVGGQRDDLERLDRTFHRMAERIVEQMEETQRADRLRRELVANVSHDLRTPLASLQGYLETLRLKDDSLSADDRRRYLDIALSQSQRLAHLVSELFDLAKLDAGEVAIELEPAP
;
A
#
# COMPACT_ATOMS: atom_id res chain seq x y z
N MET A 1 -22.09 -5.83 5.66
CA MET A 1 -21.74 -4.85 4.60
C MET A 1 -20.62 -3.88 5.00
N SER A 2 -19.69 -4.29 5.87
CA SER A 2 -18.57 -3.47 6.37
C SER A 2 -17.20 -4.06 6.07
N LEU A 3 -17.11 -5.34 5.72
CA LEU A 3 -15.85 -6.09 5.55
C LEU A 3 -15.10 -5.75 4.24
N LEU A 4 -15.78 -5.32 3.17
CA LEU A 4 -15.13 -5.08 1.87
C LEU A 4 -14.47 -3.69 1.76
N ARG A 5 -15.02 -2.67 2.44
CA ARG A 5 -14.33 -1.38 2.68
C ARG A 5 -13.01 -1.54 3.44
N THR A 6 -12.91 -2.63 4.19
CA THR A 6 -11.69 -2.90 4.92
C THR A 6 -10.60 -3.48 4.04
N LEU A 7 -10.85 -4.10 2.88
CA LEU A 7 -9.75 -4.82 2.20
C LEU A 7 -8.73 -3.89 1.53
N ASP A 8 -9.15 -2.88 0.75
CA ASP A 8 -8.22 -1.92 0.12
C ASP A 8 -7.60 -0.96 1.13
N ARG A 9 -8.38 -0.53 2.13
CA ARG A 9 -7.84 0.22 3.28
C ARG A 9 -6.91 -0.64 4.12
N ARG A 10 -7.19 -1.93 4.29
CA ARG A 10 -6.29 -2.89 4.95
C ARG A 10 -5.10 -3.19 4.06
N LEU A 11 -5.21 -3.23 2.74
CA LEU A 11 -4.08 -3.49 1.87
C LEU A 11 -3.15 -2.27 1.88
N ALA A 12 -3.68 -1.07 1.76
CA ALA A 12 -2.91 0.16 1.91
C ALA A 12 -2.35 0.33 3.34
N ALA A 13 -3.12 0.00 4.37
CA ALA A 13 -2.67 0.05 5.76
C ALA A 13 -1.67 -1.07 6.08
N VAL A 14 -1.82 -2.28 5.54
CA VAL A 14 -0.89 -3.41 5.69
C VAL A 14 0.37 -3.11 4.91
N LEU A 15 0.29 -2.56 3.70
CA LEU A 15 1.48 -2.19 2.92
C LEU A 15 2.21 -1.03 3.58
N GLY A 16 1.49 -0.03 4.10
CA GLY A 16 2.05 1.04 4.93
C GLY A 16 2.65 0.53 6.25
N LEU A 17 1.97 -0.39 6.94
CA LEU A 17 2.43 -1.02 8.17
C LEU A 17 3.66 -1.90 7.91
N LEU A 18 3.68 -2.63 6.80
CA LEU A 18 4.79 -3.49 6.42
C LEU A 18 6.00 -2.65 5.99
N LEU A 19 5.80 -1.56 5.25
CA LEU A 19 6.87 -0.62 4.90
C LEU A 19 7.44 0.07 6.14
N THR A 20 6.59 0.51 7.07
CA THR A 20 7.04 1.10 8.33
C THR A 20 7.74 0.08 9.22
N LEU A 21 7.23 -1.15 9.33
CA LEU A 21 7.84 -2.23 10.09
C LEU A 21 9.22 -2.61 9.50
N VAL A 22 9.32 -2.78 8.19
CA VAL A 22 10.60 -3.08 7.51
C VAL A 22 11.58 -1.91 7.67
N GLY A 23 11.11 -0.66 7.61
CA GLY A 23 11.92 0.53 7.87
C GLY A 23 12.44 0.57 9.31
N VAL A 24 11.59 0.32 10.30
CA VAL A 24 11.96 0.27 11.72
C VAL A 24 12.94 -0.87 11.98
N VAL A 25 12.69 -2.07 11.44
CA VAL A 25 13.59 -3.22 11.57
C VAL A 25 14.95 -2.93 10.92
N GLY A 26 14.98 -2.28 9.75
CA GLY A 26 16.22 -1.87 9.09
C GLY A 26 17.03 -0.87 9.91
N VAL A 27 16.38 0.14 10.48
CA VAL A 27 17.03 1.14 11.35
C VAL A 27 17.56 0.48 12.63
N VAL A 28 16.73 -0.31 13.31
CA VAL A 28 17.10 -1.02 14.55
C VAL A 28 18.25 -2.00 14.27
N SER A 29 18.17 -2.79 13.20
CA SER A 29 19.22 -3.72 12.80
C SER A 29 20.54 -2.99 12.53
N THR A 30 20.50 -1.85 11.85
CA THR A 30 21.70 -1.03 11.59
C THR A 30 22.31 -0.50 12.89
N LEU A 31 21.48 0.00 13.81
CA LEU A 31 21.93 0.52 15.10
C LEU A 31 22.56 -0.57 15.99
N LEU A 32 21.97 -1.77 16.00
CA LEU A 32 22.48 -2.90 16.79
C LEU A 32 23.77 -3.49 16.20
N THR A 33 23.81 -3.70 14.88
CA THR A 33 24.92 -4.36 14.19
C THR A 33 26.20 -3.52 14.20
N THR A 34 26.07 -2.18 14.15
CA THR A 34 27.22 -1.26 14.14
C THR A 34 28.09 -1.38 15.39
N ARG A 35 27.51 -1.60 16.57
CA ARG A 35 28.27 -1.69 17.83
C ARG A 35 29.13 -2.95 17.91
N HIS A 36 28.59 -4.08 17.47
CA HIS A 36 29.28 -5.37 17.51
C HIS A 36 30.50 -5.41 16.57
N HIS A 37 30.39 -4.87 15.36
CA HIS A 37 31.51 -4.88 14.40
C HIS A 37 32.69 -4.01 14.82
N LEU A 38 32.44 -2.90 15.52
CA LEU A 38 33.51 -1.99 15.95
C LEU A 38 34.42 -2.64 17.00
N VAL A 39 33.84 -3.32 17.99
CA VAL A 39 34.60 -4.02 19.05
C VAL A 39 35.37 -5.21 18.47
N GLU A 40 34.75 -5.95 17.55
CA GLU A 40 35.41 -7.09 16.89
C GLU A 40 36.57 -6.66 15.98
N ALA A 41 36.44 -5.53 15.29
CA ALA A 41 37.50 -4.98 14.45
C ALA A 41 38.75 -4.57 15.27
N GLU A 42 38.54 -4.00 16.46
CA GLU A 42 39.61 -3.56 17.35
C GLU A 42 40.43 -4.75 17.91
N GLN A 43 39.76 -5.80 18.39
CA GLN A 43 40.46 -7.00 18.84
C GLN A 43 41.18 -7.71 17.68
N LYS A 44 40.64 -7.66 16.46
CA LYS A 44 41.32 -8.20 15.25
C LYS A 44 42.56 -7.40 14.88
N LEU A 45 42.52 -6.07 15.00
CA LEU A 45 43.64 -5.20 14.64
C LEU A 45 44.79 -5.33 15.64
N ASN A 46 44.48 -5.45 16.93
CA ASN A 46 45.46 -5.43 18.02
C ASN A 46 45.75 -6.82 18.59
N TRP A 47 45.29 -7.89 17.93
CA TRP A 47 45.40 -9.26 18.45
C TRP A 47 46.87 -9.66 18.70
N THR A 48 47.79 -9.23 17.83
CA THR A 48 49.23 -9.54 17.92
C THR A 48 49.99 -8.66 18.90
N LEU A 49 49.37 -7.62 19.47
CA LEU A 49 50.08 -6.58 20.20
C LEU A 49 50.91 -7.17 21.36
N ALA A 50 50.31 -8.01 22.21
CA ALA A 50 51.05 -8.64 23.30
C ALA A 50 52.17 -9.56 22.79
N ALA A 51 51.97 -10.27 21.68
CA ALA A 51 52.98 -11.17 21.11
C ALA A 51 54.17 -10.40 20.51
N GLN A 52 53.90 -9.28 19.84
CA GLN A 52 54.93 -8.39 19.29
C GLN A 52 55.71 -7.69 20.41
N LEU A 53 55.03 -7.25 21.46
CA LEU A 53 55.69 -6.67 22.63
C LEU A 53 56.67 -7.66 23.25
N VAL A 54 56.25 -8.91 23.49
CA VAL A 54 57.14 -9.97 24.02
C VAL A 54 58.32 -10.28 23.09
N GLN A 55 58.15 -10.19 21.77
CA GLN A 55 59.22 -10.45 20.79
C GLN A 55 60.20 -9.27 20.61
N GLU A 56 59.72 -8.04 20.57
CA GLU A 56 60.54 -6.83 20.38
C GLU A 56 61.23 -6.38 21.67
N SER A 57 60.58 -6.59 22.83
CA SER A 57 61.25 -6.42 24.12
C SER A 57 62.10 -7.65 24.42
N ALA A 58 63.29 -7.72 23.81
CA ALA A 58 64.38 -8.62 24.21
C ALA A 58 64.86 -8.42 25.68
N LEU A 59 64.09 -7.71 26.51
CA LEU A 59 64.32 -7.42 27.93
C LEU A 59 63.86 -8.54 28.88
N LEU A 60 63.29 -9.62 28.34
CA LEU A 60 62.94 -10.84 29.09
C LEU A 60 63.96 -11.97 28.89
N GLU A 61 65.01 -11.74 28.09
CA GLU A 61 66.14 -12.66 28.00
C GLU A 61 66.73 -12.83 29.40
N HIS A 62 66.72 -14.08 29.89
CA HIS A 62 67.26 -14.57 31.17
C HIS A 62 66.29 -14.74 32.36
N GLY A 63 64.98 -14.61 32.17
CA GLY A 63 64.00 -15.19 33.10
C GLY A 63 63.99 -14.62 34.53
N VAL A 64 64.58 -13.43 34.73
CA VAL A 64 64.47 -12.68 35.97
C VAL A 64 63.81 -11.35 35.64
N ILE A 65 62.61 -11.16 36.18
CA ILE A 65 61.93 -9.87 36.18
C ILE A 65 62.75 -8.95 37.09
N GLU A 66 63.72 -8.23 36.54
CA GLU A 66 64.37 -7.15 37.29
C GLU A 66 63.35 -6.03 37.49
N GLU A 67 62.77 -6.00 38.68
CA GLU A 67 61.73 -5.06 39.14
C GLU A 67 62.10 -3.59 38.81
N ALA A 68 63.38 -3.26 38.87
CA ALA A 68 63.91 -1.92 38.58
C ALA A 68 63.87 -1.50 37.09
N ASN A 69 63.89 -2.45 36.16
CA ASN A 69 63.87 -2.17 34.72
C ASN A 69 62.47 -2.34 34.12
N LEU A 70 61.62 -3.14 34.74
CA LEU A 70 60.29 -3.43 34.25
C LEU A 70 59.35 -2.21 34.26
N ASP A 71 59.37 -1.44 35.34
CA ASP A 71 58.56 -0.21 35.44
C ASP A 71 58.90 0.80 34.34
N ARG A 72 60.18 0.88 33.96
CA ARG A 72 60.63 1.77 32.86
C ARG A 72 60.12 1.30 31.50
N VAL A 73 60.13 0.00 31.24
CA VAL A 73 59.64 -0.59 29.99
C VAL A 73 58.13 -0.43 29.90
N LEU A 74 57.39 -0.77 30.96
CA LEU A 74 55.94 -0.58 31.04
C LEU A 74 55.55 0.89 30.85
N HIS A 75 56.31 1.82 31.45
CA HIS A 75 56.10 3.25 31.25
C HIS A 75 56.41 3.70 29.82
N MET A 76 57.48 3.20 29.19
CA MET A 76 57.82 3.51 27.79
C MET A 76 56.75 2.99 26.81
N LEU A 77 56.22 1.79 27.05
CA LEU A 77 55.12 1.23 26.25
C LEU A 77 53.83 2.06 26.37
N LYS A 78 53.58 2.65 27.54
CA LYS A 78 52.49 3.61 27.75
C LYS A 78 52.71 4.92 26.98
N VAL A 79 53.95 5.36 26.77
CA VAL A 79 54.21 6.54 25.92
C VAL A 79 53.88 6.26 24.45
N ILE A 80 54.14 5.03 23.97
CA ILE A 80 53.88 4.63 22.59
C ILE A 80 52.39 4.41 22.33
N ASN A 81 51.67 3.78 23.27
CA ASN A 81 50.23 3.61 23.18
C ASN A 81 49.55 3.84 24.56
N PRO A 82 49.23 5.10 24.90
CA PRO A 82 48.77 5.49 26.25
C PRO A 82 47.40 4.96 26.63
N ASN A 83 46.67 4.42 25.66
CA ASN A 83 45.34 3.87 25.89
C ASN A 83 45.40 2.42 26.41
N ASN A 84 46.48 1.68 26.16
CA ASN A 84 46.53 0.28 26.59
C ASN A 84 47.01 0.16 28.04
N GLU A 85 46.35 -0.71 28.78
CA GLU A 85 46.78 -1.08 30.11
C GLU A 85 47.46 -2.44 30.05
N ILE A 86 48.66 -2.53 30.62
CA ILE A 86 49.53 -3.69 30.49
C ILE A 86 49.68 -4.30 31.87
N TYR A 87 49.42 -5.60 31.96
CA TYR A 87 49.49 -6.40 33.16
C TYR A 87 50.41 -7.59 32.90
N ILE A 88 51.26 -7.92 33.88
CA ILE A 88 52.07 -9.14 33.85
C ILE A 88 51.47 -10.09 34.86
N LEU A 89 51.13 -11.28 34.38
CA LEU A 89 50.49 -12.33 35.15
C LEU A 89 51.45 -13.49 35.38
N ASP A 90 51.35 -14.17 36.52
CA ASP A 90 52.02 -15.45 36.76
C ASP A 90 51.37 -16.62 35.97
N ALA A 91 51.80 -17.86 36.22
CA ALA A 91 51.26 -19.04 35.54
C ALA A 91 49.82 -19.40 36.00
N GLU A 92 49.40 -18.87 37.13
CA GLU A 92 48.11 -19.08 37.80
C GLU A 92 47.08 -17.97 37.49
N GLY A 93 47.54 -16.82 36.98
CA GLY A 93 46.73 -15.66 36.60
C GLY A 93 46.78 -14.50 37.58
N SER A 94 47.60 -14.55 38.63
CA SER A 94 47.77 -13.45 39.60
C SER A 94 48.54 -12.29 38.97
N ILE A 95 48.17 -11.06 39.30
CA ILE A 95 48.79 -9.85 38.76
C ILE A 95 50.08 -9.58 39.53
N LEU A 96 51.21 -9.70 38.84
CA LEU A 96 52.54 -9.40 39.38
C LEU A 96 52.85 -7.91 39.24
N HIS A 97 52.61 -7.34 38.05
CA HIS A 97 52.91 -5.94 37.76
C HIS A 97 51.86 -5.31 36.84
N THR A 98 51.73 -3.98 36.93
CA THR A 98 50.74 -3.19 36.18
C THR A 98 51.35 -1.87 35.68
N SER A 99 50.98 -1.45 34.47
CA SER A 99 51.28 -0.12 33.94
C SER A 99 50.18 0.92 34.23
N SER A 100 49.10 0.51 34.90
CA SER A 100 47.98 1.39 35.25
C SER A 100 48.36 2.33 36.39
N MET A 101 47.88 3.58 36.31
CA MET A 101 48.02 4.55 37.42
C MET A 101 47.00 4.30 38.53
N THR A 102 45.99 3.48 38.25
CA THR A 102 44.99 3.07 39.24
C THR A 102 45.34 1.65 39.67
N PRO A 103 45.44 1.37 40.98
CA PRO A 103 45.67 0.01 41.45
C PRO A 103 44.50 -0.89 41.00
N PRO A 104 44.79 -2.14 40.59
CA PRO A 104 43.76 -3.06 40.17
C PRO A 104 42.82 -3.40 41.35
N VAL A 105 41.55 -3.56 41.04
CA VAL A 105 40.50 -4.00 41.98
C VAL A 105 40.53 -5.52 42.14
N ARG A 106 41.03 -6.24 41.12
CA ARG A 106 41.23 -7.68 41.14
C ARG A 106 42.70 -8.02 41.30
N ASP A 107 43.00 -9.01 42.14
CA ASP A 107 44.37 -9.50 42.32
C ASP A 107 44.76 -10.56 41.27
N ALA A 108 43.79 -11.10 40.54
CA ALA A 108 43.98 -12.13 39.52
C ALA A 108 43.00 -12.00 38.35
N VAL A 109 43.40 -12.58 37.21
CA VAL A 109 42.65 -12.63 35.95
C VAL A 109 42.32 -14.08 35.63
N ASP A 110 41.07 -14.36 35.24
CA ASP A 110 40.69 -15.70 34.77
C ASP A 110 41.48 -16.09 33.51
N LEU A 111 42.24 -17.18 33.60
CA LEU A 111 43.06 -17.69 32.51
C LEU A 111 42.25 -18.48 31.46
N GLU A 112 40.99 -18.87 31.73
CA GLU A 112 40.18 -19.60 30.75
C GLU A 112 39.96 -18.77 29.46
N PRO A 113 39.50 -17.49 29.52
CA PRO A 113 39.47 -16.60 28.37
C PRO A 113 40.84 -16.43 27.69
N VAL A 114 41.91 -16.29 28.48
CA VAL A 114 43.29 -16.07 27.96
C VAL A 114 43.77 -17.27 27.17
N ARG A 115 43.61 -18.48 27.70
CA ARG A 115 43.97 -19.73 27.03
C ARG A 115 43.14 -19.93 25.75
N ARG A 116 41.84 -19.61 25.80
CA ARG A 116 40.96 -19.64 24.62
C ARG A 116 41.43 -18.66 23.55
N PHE A 117 41.75 -17.43 23.92
CA PHE A 117 42.27 -16.40 23.02
C PHE A 117 43.57 -16.84 22.33
N LEU A 118 44.52 -17.41 23.08
CA LEU A 118 45.78 -17.92 22.54
C LEU A 118 45.59 -19.10 21.58
N ALA A 119 44.67 -20.02 21.91
CA ALA A 119 44.38 -21.18 21.08
C ALA A 119 43.68 -20.79 19.77
N THR A 120 42.79 -19.81 19.81
CA THR A 120 41.96 -19.42 18.66
C THR A 120 42.47 -18.19 17.90
N ARG A 121 43.61 -17.65 18.32
CA ARG A 121 44.15 -16.37 17.81
C ARG A 121 43.15 -15.22 17.89
N GLY A 122 42.37 -15.19 18.98
CA GLY A 122 41.33 -14.20 19.21
C GLY A 122 40.09 -14.32 18.31
N ARG A 123 39.77 -15.50 17.78
CA ARG A 123 38.58 -15.73 16.91
C ARG A 123 37.75 -16.95 17.34
N PRO A 124 36.47 -16.81 17.73
CA PRO A 124 35.62 -15.61 17.78
C PRO A 124 36.04 -14.63 18.89
N LEU A 125 35.39 -13.46 18.96
CA LEU A 125 35.61 -12.43 19.99
C LEU A 125 35.65 -13.07 21.39
N VAL A 126 36.76 -12.87 22.12
CA VAL A 126 36.92 -13.36 23.49
C VAL A 126 37.08 -12.17 24.42
N LEU A 127 36.15 -12.03 25.37
CA LEU A 127 36.22 -11.03 26.43
C LEU A 127 36.90 -11.64 27.65
N GLY A 128 37.88 -10.92 28.18
CA GLY A 128 38.64 -11.28 29.38
C GLY A 128 38.32 -10.33 30.52
N ASP A 129 38.76 -10.66 31.72
CA ASP A 129 38.50 -9.84 32.90
C ASP A 129 39.18 -8.48 32.81
N ASP A 130 38.51 -7.45 33.34
CA ASP A 130 39.09 -6.12 33.51
C ASP A 130 39.62 -5.99 34.95
N PRO A 131 40.95 -5.93 35.17
CA PRO A 131 41.54 -5.80 36.49
C PRO A 131 41.11 -4.54 37.26
N LEU A 132 40.65 -3.49 36.57
CA LEU A 132 40.18 -2.25 37.20
C LEU A 132 38.72 -2.30 37.65
N MET A 133 37.96 -3.36 37.30
CA MET A 133 36.54 -3.48 37.64
C MET A 133 36.25 -4.76 38.43
N ALA A 134 35.48 -4.65 39.52
CA ALA A 134 35.07 -5.81 40.32
C ALA A 134 34.28 -6.83 39.48
N GLU A 135 33.36 -6.36 38.62
CA GLU A 135 32.61 -7.18 37.66
C GLU A 135 32.58 -6.50 36.30
N GLY A 136 33.58 -6.80 35.46
CA GLY A 136 33.67 -6.25 34.11
C GLY A 136 34.58 -7.09 33.22
N ARG A 137 34.21 -7.21 31.93
CA ARG A 137 35.02 -7.88 30.92
C ARG A 137 35.31 -6.96 29.75
N ARG A 138 36.53 -6.98 29.24
CA ARG A 138 37.00 -6.15 28.11
C ARG A 138 37.69 -6.98 27.03
N THR A 139 37.87 -6.36 25.87
CA THR A 139 38.76 -6.87 24.83
C THR A 139 40.21 -6.79 25.30
N PHE A 140 40.96 -7.86 25.04
CA PHE A 140 42.35 -7.95 25.45
C PHE A 140 43.19 -8.60 24.35
N SER A 141 44.51 -8.39 24.42
CA SER A 141 45.53 -9.16 23.74
C SER A 141 46.40 -9.83 24.79
N ALA A 142 46.74 -11.10 24.59
CA ALA A 142 47.59 -11.83 25.50
C ALA A 142 48.69 -12.60 24.78
N ALA A 143 49.84 -12.75 25.42
CA ALA A 143 50.96 -13.56 24.96
C ALA A 143 51.60 -14.33 26.11
N ARG A 144 52.21 -15.47 25.79
CA ARG A 144 52.98 -16.25 26.76
C ARG A 144 54.37 -15.63 26.90
N ILE A 145 54.82 -15.45 28.12
CA ILE A 145 56.21 -15.08 28.41
C ILE A 145 57.03 -16.38 28.42
N PRO A 146 58.02 -16.53 27.52
CA PRO A 146 58.88 -17.71 27.51
C PRO A 146 59.71 -17.75 28.79
N GLY A 147 59.77 -18.92 29.42
CA GLY A 147 60.61 -19.16 30.58
C GLY A 147 61.88 -19.92 30.21
N ASP A 148 62.76 -20.11 31.19
CA ASP A 148 63.93 -20.96 31.06
C ASP A 148 63.48 -22.45 30.93
N GLY A 149 63.31 -22.93 29.69
CA GLY A 149 62.78 -24.25 29.32
C GLY A 149 61.35 -24.24 28.71
N GLU A 150 60.73 -25.42 28.54
CA GLU A 150 59.36 -25.54 27.95
C GLU A 150 58.21 -25.05 28.86
N ARG A 151 58.51 -24.60 30.10
CA ARG A 151 57.50 -24.08 31.04
C ARG A 151 57.45 -22.56 30.98
N SER A 152 56.27 -22.04 30.64
CA SER A 152 56.01 -20.60 30.60
C SER A 152 56.04 -20.00 32.01
N GLN A 153 56.69 -18.85 32.18
CA GLN A 153 56.79 -18.13 33.46
C GLN A 153 55.56 -17.27 33.76
N GLY A 154 54.68 -17.06 32.80
CA GLY A 154 53.49 -16.23 32.96
C GLY A 154 52.91 -15.72 31.65
N TYR A 155 52.02 -14.73 31.76
CA TYR A 155 51.32 -14.14 30.63
C TYR A 155 51.46 -12.61 30.63
N LEU A 156 51.74 -12.05 29.45
CA LEU A 156 51.55 -10.62 29.22
C LEU A 156 50.08 -10.41 28.84
N TYR A 157 49.34 -9.68 29.67
CA TYR A 157 47.92 -9.38 29.48
C TYR A 157 47.74 -7.88 29.20
N VAL A 158 47.37 -7.54 27.98
CA VAL A 158 47.15 -6.16 27.54
C VAL A 158 45.65 -5.94 27.40
N VAL A 159 45.08 -5.16 28.32
CA VAL A 159 43.71 -4.67 28.17
C VAL A 159 43.74 -3.60 27.08
N LEU A 160 43.09 -3.92 25.97
CA LEU A 160 42.91 -2.99 24.88
C LEU A 160 41.84 -2.02 25.33
N ALA A 161 42.20 -0.80 25.73
CA ALA A 161 41.18 0.20 25.95
C ALA A 161 40.55 0.50 24.59
N GLY A 162 39.29 0.09 24.45
CA GLY A 162 38.41 0.66 23.44
C GLY A 162 38.55 2.17 23.55
N SER A 163 39.07 2.80 22.49
CA SER A 163 39.24 4.25 22.32
C SER A 163 38.54 5.05 23.43
N GLY A 164 39.33 5.65 24.34
CA GLY A 164 38.84 6.32 25.54
C GLY A 164 37.54 7.10 25.32
N GLU A 165 36.64 6.94 26.29
CA GLU A 165 35.20 7.19 26.23
C GLU A 165 34.66 8.54 25.69
N ARG A 166 35.43 9.55 25.22
CA ARG A 166 34.84 10.91 25.06
C ARG A 166 35.25 11.88 23.92
N SER A 167 36.22 11.69 23.01
CA SER A 167 36.68 12.85 22.19
C SER A 167 36.81 12.74 20.65
N LEU A 168 36.70 11.58 20.00
CA LEU A 168 36.65 11.50 18.52
C LEU A 168 35.51 10.62 17.98
N THR A 169 34.71 10.06 18.88
CA THR A 169 33.37 9.55 18.58
C THR A 169 32.40 10.67 18.16
N GLU A 170 32.75 11.94 18.41
CA GLU A 170 31.99 13.12 17.97
C GLU A 170 32.44 13.70 16.60
N ALA A 171 33.69 13.50 16.17
CA ALA A 171 34.20 14.20 14.97
C ALA A 171 33.95 13.46 13.63
N LEU A 172 33.86 12.12 13.62
CA LEU A 172 33.74 11.34 12.37
C LEU A 172 32.52 10.40 12.31
N ARG A 173 31.88 10.07 13.44
CA ARG A 173 30.65 9.25 13.45
C ARG A 173 29.40 10.02 13.01
N GLY A 174 29.48 11.36 12.93
CA GLY A 174 28.38 12.22 12.53
C GLY A 174 28.12 12.30 11.01
N SER A 175 29.06 11.92 10.13
CA SER A 175 28.86 12.14 8.68
C SER A 175 28.43 10.87 7.92
N SER A 176 29.14 9.75 8.06
CA SER A 176 28.85 8.55 7.26
C SER A 176 27.61 7.80 7.75
N ILE A 177 27.43 7.63 9.06
CA ILE A 177 26.24 6.97 9.64
C ILE A 177 25.00 7.84 9.39
N LEU A 178 25.13 9.16 9.57
CA LEU A 178 24.05 10.11 9.30
C LEU A 178 23.69 10.13 7.81
N ARG A 179 24.68 10.07 6.90
CA ARG A 179 24.44 10.00 5.45
C ARG A 179 23.83 8.67 5.03
N LEU A 180 24.27 7.55 5.60
CA LEU A 180 23.70 6.24 5.31
C LEU A 180 22.25 6.16 5.85
N GLY A 181 22.03 6.58 7.10
CA GLY A 181 20.69 6.68 7.68
C GLY A 181 19.77 7.63 6.90
N ALA A 182 20.27 8.81 6.51
CA ALA A 182 19.53 9.75 5.68
C ALA A 182 19.18 9.15 4.31
N SER A 183 20.10 8.44 3.66
CA SER A 183 19.84 7.77 2.38
C SER A 183 18.77 6.69 2.49
N VAL A 184 18.79 5.87 3.55
CA VAL A 184 17.75 4.87 3.83
C VAL A 184 16.39 5.53 4.02
N VAL A 185 16.32 6.57 4.86
CA VAL A 185 15.09 7.35 5.07
C VAL A 185 14.58 7.96 3.75
N LEU A 186 15.48 8.53 2.95
CA LEU A 186 15.13 9.13 1.66
C LEU A 186 14.61 8.10 0.66
N SER A 187 15.25 6.92 0.59
CA SER A 187 14.81 5.79 -0.25
C SER A 187 13.44 5.28 0.16
N PHE A 188 13.17 5.16 1.47
CA PHE A 188 11.85 4.79 1.98
C PHE A 188 10.79 5.85 1.65
N LEU A 189 11.12 7.13 1.83
CA LEU A 189 10.23 8.24 1.48
C LEU A 189 9.90 8.22 -0.02
N ALA A 190 10.91 8.05 -0.87
CA ALA A 190 10.74 7.95 -2.31
C ALA A 190 9.87 6.75 -2.71
N LEU A 191 10.13 5.57 -2.15
CA LEU A 191 9.35 4.36 -2.42
C LEU A 191 7.88 4.54 -2.00
N SER A 192 7.64 5.15 -0.84
CA SER A 192 6.29 5.47 -0.36
C SER A 192 5.57 6.46 -1.29
N LEU A 193 6.27 7.48 -1.78
CA LEU A 193 5.72 8.43 -2.75
C LEU A 193 5.38 7.76 -4.08
N VAL A 194 6.26 6.90 -4.60
CA VAL A 194 6.01 6.15 -5.84
C VAL A 194 4.81 5.21 -5.66
N ALA A 195 4.77 4.44 -4.57
CA ALA A 195 3.66 3.54 -4.29
C ALA A 195 2.33 4.29 -4.17
N GLY A 196 2.32 5.42 -3.43
CA GLY A 196 1.15 6.29 -3.32
C GLY A 196 0.70 6.86 -4.65
N TRP A 197 1.63 7.32 -5.49
CA TRP A 197 1.34 7.84 -6.82
C TRP A 197 0.79 6.77 -7.78
N VAL A 198 1.35 5.55 -7.75
CA VAL A 198 0.85 4.42 -8.52
C VAL A 198 -0.58 4.07 -8.10
N LEU A 199 -0.83 3.95 -6.79
CA LEU A 199 -2.15 3.65 -6.25
C LEU A 199 -3.18 4.72 -6.65
N LEU A 200 -2.82 6.00 -6.51
CA LEU A 200 -3.68 7.13 -6.88
C LEU A 200 -3.98 7.12 -8.38
N ARG A 201 -2.99 6.82 -9.23
CA ARG A 201 -3.19 6.70 -10.68
C ARG A 201 -4.10 5.54 -11.05
N LEU A 202 -3.97 4.38 -10.40
CA LEU A 202 -4.82 3.21 -10.66
C LEU A 202 -6.29 3.51 -10.32
N LEU A 203 -6.56 4.07 -9.14
CA LEU A 203 -7.91 4.45 -8.70
C LEU A 203 -8.52 5.54 -9.60
N THR A 204 -7.76 6.61 -9.85
CA THR A 204 -8.22 7.75 -10.64
C THR A 204 -8.50 7.36 -12.09
N ARG A 205 -7.71 6.45 -12.67
CA ARG A 205 -7.92 5.97 -14.04
C ARG A 205 -9.26 5.26 -14.20
N ARG A 206 -9.66 4.43 -13.24
CA ARG A 206 -10.97 3.75 -13.29
C ARG A 206 -12.11 4.74 -13.13
N LEU A 207 -12.01 5.69 -12.20
CA LEU A 207 -13.04 6.70 -11.97
C LEU A 207 -13.28 7.59 -13.21
N ARG A 208 -12.20 8.05 -13.85
CA ARG A 208 -12.28 8.85 -15.09
C ARG A 208 -12.92 8.09 -16.26
N ARG A 209 -12.81 6.76 -16.30
CA ARG A 209 -13.48 5.95 -17.34
C ARG A 209 -14.98 5.94 -17.14
N LEU A 210 -15.43 5.65 -15.92
CA LEU A 210 -16.86 5.67 -15.59
C LEU A 210 -17.48 7.06 -15.82
N ASP A 211 -16.78 8.11 -15.42
CA ASP A 211 -17.15 9.51 -15.66
C ASP A 211 -17.26 9.84 -17.17
N ARG A 212 -16.35 9.33 -18.01
CA ARG A 212 -16.50 9.45 -19.47
C ARG A 212 -17.71 8.70 -20.00
N ALA A 213 -17.92 7.46 -19.58
CA ALA A 213 -19.07 6.66 -20.02
C ALA A 213 -20.41 7.33 -19.63
N MET A 214 -20.50 7.89 -18.43
CA MET A 214 -21.66 8.67 -17.97
C MET A 214 -21.89 9.91 -18.82
N ARG A 215 -20.82 10.70 -19.10
CA ARG A 215 -20.93 11.88 -19.95
C ARG A 215 -21.31 11.55 -21.39
N GLU A 216 -20.74 10.49 -21.94
CA GLU A 216 -21.06 10.02 -23.29
C GLU A 216 -22.51 9.56 -23.39
N PHE A 217 -22.98 8.76 -22.42
CA PHE A 217 -24.39 8.35 -22.34
C PHE A 217 -25.34 9.56 -22.26
N SER A 218 -25.04 10.52 -21.37
CA SER A 218 -25.83 11.75 -21.22
C SER A 218 -25.83 12.60 -22.49
N ASN A 219 -24.68 12.76 -23.14
CA ASN A 219 -24.55 13.58 -24.35
C ASN A 219 -25.18 12.92 -25.59
N SER A 220 -25.29 11.59 -25.61
CA SER A 220 -25.98 10.85 -26.67
C SER A 220 -27.50 10.99 -26.62
N GLY A 221 -28.04 11.72 -25.63
CA GLY A 221 -29.48 11.78 -25.39
C GLY A 221 -30.05 10.45 -24.93
N PHE A 222 -29.25 9.64 -24.22
CA PHE A 222 -29.62 8.31 -23.73
C PHE A 222 -30.05 7.31 -24.82
N ALA A 223 -29.48 7.43 -26.02
CA ALA A 223 -29.89 6.62 -27.16
C ALA A 223 -29.43 5.15 -27.09
N GLN A 224 -28.28 4.87 -26.46
CA GLN A 224 -27.70 3.52 -26.39
C GLN A 224 -26.99 3.31 -25.06
N VAL A 225 -27.08 2.10 -24.51
CA VAL A 225 -26.34 1.70 -23.31
C VAL A 225 -24.84 1.62 -23.65
N PRO A 226 -23.95 2.28 -22.88
CA PRO A 226 -22.52 2.16 -23.09
C PRO A 226 -22.06 0.70 -23.02
N ALA A 227 -21.18 0.29 -23.94
CA ALA A 227 -20.64 -1.06 -23.94
C ALA A 227 -19.87 -1.33 -22.63
N ARG A 228 -20.29 -2.36 -21.90
CA ARG A 228 -19.60 -2.83 -20.70
C ARG A 228 -18.32 -3.56 -21.14
N GLU A 229 -17.14 -3.00 -20.86
CA GLU A 229 -15.89 -3.77 -20.96
C GLU A 229 -15.92 -4.84 -19.87
N GLU A 230 -16.39 -6.04 -20.20
CA GLU A 230 -16.25 -7.23 -19.35
C GLU A 230 -14.75 -7.54 -19.20
N ARG A 231 -14.16 -7.06 -18.11
CA ARG A 231 -12.87 -7.56 -17.65
C ARG A 231 -13.09 -8.45 -16.45
N ASP A 232 -12.72 -9.71 -16.64
CA ASP A 232 -12.45 -10.69 -15.61
C ASP A 232 -11.24 -10.23 -14.78
N VAL A 233 -11.47 -9.24 -13.91
CA VAL A 233 -10.53 -8.93 -12.84
C VAL A 233 -10.99 -9.76 -11.66
N GLY A 234 -10.53 -11.02 -11.61
CA GLY A 234 -10.72 -11.89 -10.46
C GLY A 234 -10.34 -11.14 -9.18
N GLY A 235 -11.34 -10.84 -8.35
CA GLY A 235 -11.11 -10.09 -7.11
C GLY A 235 -12.31 -9.31 -6.60
N GLN A 236 -13.30 -10.02 -6.06
CA GLN A 236 -14.14 -9.62 -4.92
C GLN A 236 -14.66 -8.15 -4.84
N ARG A 237 -15.78 -7.87 -5.50
CA ARG A 237 -16.78 -6.81 -5.22
C ARG A 237 -16.21 -5.48 -4.69
N ASP A 238 -15.55 -4.74 -5.59
CA ASP A 238 -15.14 -3.34 -5.42
C ASP A 238 -16.39 -2.41 -5.39
N ASP A 239 -16.38 -1.37 -4.53
CA ASP A 239 -17.44 -0.35 -4.50
C ASP A 239 -17.58 0.35 -5.86
N LEU A 240 -16.48 0.49 -6.61
CA LEU A 240 -16.50 1.06 -7.95
C LEU A 240 -17.14 0.12 -8.98
N GLU A 241 -16.95 -1.19 -8.83
CA GLU A 241 -17.62 -2.21 -9.67
C GLU A 241 -19.12 -2.29 -9.35
N ARG A 242 -19.51 -2.09 -8.09
CA ARG A 242 -20.91 -1.94 -7.70
C ARG A 242 -21.53 -0.68 -8.30
N LEU A 243 -20.80 0.44 -8.29
CA LEU A 243 -21.24 1.69 -8.91
C LEU A 243 -21.41 1.53 -10.42
N ASP A 244 -20.44 0.90 -11.08
CA ASP A 244 -20.47 0.59 -12.50
C ASP A 244 -21.68 -0.29 -12.89
N ARG A 245 -21.95 -1.37 -12.14
CA ARG A 245 -23.15 -2.21 -12.35
C ARG A 245 -24.47 -1.49 -12.08
N THR A 246 -24.47 -0.56 -11.13
CA THR A 246 -25.67 0.23 -10.82
C THR A 246 -25.92 1.25 -11.92
N PHE A 247 -24.87 1.89 -12.42
CA PHE A 247 -24.94 2.78 -13.58
C PHE A 247 -25.47 2.05 -14.82
N HIS A 248 -24.93 0.89 -15.18
CA HIS A 248 -25.40 0.13 -16.35
C HIS A 248 -26.87 -0.26 -16.25
N ARG A 249 -27.33 -0.77 -15.08
CA ARG A 249 -28.76 -1.07 -14.88
C ARG A 249 -29.66 0.16 -14.98
N MET A 250 -29.20 1.32 -14.52
CA MET A 250 -29.96 2.56 -14.70
C MET A 250 -29.98 2.98 -16.17
N ALA A 251 -28.86 2.87 -16.88
CA ALA A 251 -28.78 3.19 -18.30
C ALA A 251 -29.70 2.29 -19.14
N GLU A 252 -29.71 0.99 -18.90
CA GLU A 252 -30.63 0.03 -19.54
C GLU A 252 -32.10 0.43 -19.32
N ARG A 253 -32.47 0.71 -18.08
CA ARG A 253 -33.84 1.08 -17.73
C ARG A 253 -34.27 2.40 -18.37
N ILE A 254 -33.37 3.39 -18.45
CA ILE A 254 -33.65 4.66 -19.12
C ILE A 254 -33.89 4.45 -20.62
N VAL A 255 -33.05 3.64 -21.27
CA VAL A 255 -33.18 3.33 -22.71
C VAL A 255 -34.52 2.62 -22.97
N GLU A 256 -34.85 1.61 -22.18
CA GLU A 256 -36.12 0.88 -22.27
C GLU A 256 -37.33 1.82 -22.13
N GLN A 257 -37.33 2.68 -21.10
CA GLN A 257 -38.40 3.66 -20.89
C GLN A 257 -38.52 4.69 -22.03
N MET A 258 -37.39 5.10 -22.60
CA MET A 258 -37.40 6.00 -23.76
C MET A 258 -37.97 5.33 -25.00
N GLU A 259 -37.61 4.07 -25.25
CA GLU A 259 -38.18 3.31 -26.35
C GLU A 259 -39.69 3.12 -26.19
N GLU A 260 -40.16 2.75 -24.99
CA GLU A 260 -41.58 2.62 -24.68
C GLU A 260 -42.33 3.93 -24.93
N THR A 261 -41.77 5.05 -24.44
CA THR A 261 -42.38 6.38 -24.63
C THR A 261 -42.44 6.76 -26.11
N GLN A 262 -41.39 6.51 -26.88
CA GLN A 262 -41.37 6.77 -28.32
C GLN A 262 -42.36 5.88 -29.08
N ARG A 263 -42.50 4.61 -28.69
CA ARG A 263 -43.49 3.69 -29.28
C ARG A 263 -44.91 4.16 -28.98
N ALA A 264 -45.20 4.54 -27.74
CA ALA A 264 -46.51 5.09 -27.36
C ALA A 264 -46.85 6.36 -28.13
N ASP A 265 -45.90 7.28 -28.29
CA ASP A 265 -46.12 8.52 -29.05
C ASP A 265 -46.36 8.25 -30.55
N ARG A 266 -45.64 7.28 -31.15
CA ARG A 266 -45.89 6.85 -32.53
C ARG A 266 -47.28 6.26 -32.70
N LEU A 267 -47.66 5.31 -31.83
CA LEU A 267 -48.99 4.69 -31.86
C LEU A 267 -50.10 5.74 -31.71
N ARG A 268 -49.93 6.70 -30.80
CA ARG A 268 -50.88 7.81 -30.63
C ARG A 268 -51.03 8.63 -31.91
N ARG A 269 -49.93 8.97 -32.58
CA ARG A 269 -49.97 9.74 -33.84
C ARG A 269 -50.64 8.95 -34.97
N GLU A 270 -50.33 7.67 -35.09
CA GLU A 270 -50.98 6.76 -36.06
C GLU A 270 -52.48 6.64 -35.81
N LEU A 271 -52.89 6.48 -34.54
CA LEU A 271 -54.29 6.42 -34.15
C LEU A 271 -55.03 7.71 -34.51
N VAL A 272 -54.48 8.88 -34.17
CA VAL A 272 -55.06 10.18 -34.53
C VAL A 272 -55.17 10.33 -36.04
N ALA A 273 -54.15 9.91 -36.80
CA ALA A 273 -54.18 9.98 -38.26
C ALA A 273 -55.27 9.08 -38.86
N ASN A 274 -55.36 7.84 -38.39
CA ASN A 274 -56.35 6.86 -38.86
C ASN A 274 -57.78 7.31 -38.53
N VAL A 275 -58.03 7.73 -37.28
CA VAL A 275 -59.32 8.27 -36.84
C VAL A 275 -59.69 9.50 -37.66
N SER A 276 -58.75 10.42 -37.90
CA SER A 276 -59.02 11.61 -38.71
C SER A 276 -59.41 11.26 -40.16
N HIS A 277 -58.79 10.21 -40.72
CA HIS A 277 -59.13 9.72 -42.05
C HIS A 277 -60.55 9.11 -42.07
N ASP A 278 -60.86 8.24 -41.11
CA ASP A 278 -62.12 7.52 -41.05
C ASP A 278 -63.32 8.41 -40.75
N LEU A 279 -63.12 9.52 -40.02
CA LEU A 279 -64.16 10.53 -39.81
C LEU A 279 -64.36 11.45 -41.03
N ARG A 280 -63.31 11.71 -41.81
CA ARG A 280 -63.37 12.61 -42.98
C ARG A 280 -64.28 12.06 -44.08
N THR A 281 -64.24 10.76 -44.35
CA THR A 281 -65.04 10.12 -45.42
C THR A 281 -66.56 10.28 -45.22
N PRO A 282 -67.16 9.86 -44.08
CA PRO A 282 -68.60 10.03 -43.84
C PRO A 282 -68.99 11.51 -43.74
N LEU A 283 -68.14 12.37 -43.17
CA LEU A 283 -68.40 13.82 -43.10
C LEU A 283 -68.46 14.45 -44.50
N ALA A 284 -67.50 14.15 -45.38
CA ALA A 284 -67.50 14.65 -46.76
C ALA A 284 -68.71 14.14 -47.55
N SER A 285 -69.09 12.88 -47.36
CA SER A 285 -70.28 12.31 -48.00
C SER A 285 -71.56 12.98 -47.51
N LEU A 286 -71.72 13.13 -46.19
CA LEU A 286 -72.86 13.83 -45.57
C LEU A 286 -72.97 15.26 -46.11
N GLN A 287 -71.87 16.01 -46.12
CA GLN A 287 -71.84 17.37 -46.62
C GLN A 287 -72.19 17.43 -48.11
N GLY A 288 -71.64 16.55 -48.94
CA GLY A 288 -71.92 16.50 -50.38
C GLY A 288 -73.38 16.22 -50.72
N TYR A 289 -74.05 15.32 -49.99
CA TYR A 289 -75.48 15.07 -50.17
C TYR A 289 -76.34 16.24 -49.70
N LEU A 290 -76.01 16.87 -48.57
CA LEU A 290 -76.72 18.06 -48.09
C LEU A 290 -76.54 19.27 -49.03
N GLU A 291 -75.33 19.47 -49.58
CA GLU A 291 -75.07 20.50 -50.58
C GLU A 291 -75.83 20.25 -51.87
N THR A 292 -75.89 18.99 -52.33
CA THR A 292 -76.65 18.60 -53.53
C THR A 292 -78.15 18.86 -53.33
N LEU A 293 -78.69 18.48 -52.17
CA LEU A 293 -80.07 18.78 -51.78
C LEU A 293 -80.35 20.28 -51.82
N ARG A 294 -79.43 21.11 -51.28
CA ARG A 294 -79.59 22.57 -51.26
C ARG A 294 -79.49 23.20 -52.65
N LEU A 295 -78.57 22.74 -53.49
CA LEU A 295 -78.29 23.34 -54.81
C LEU A 295 -79.30 22.93 -55.89
N LYS A 296 -79.85 21.72 -55.80
CA LYS A 296 -80.75 21.16 -56.81
C LYS A 296 -82.20 21.06 -56.36
N ASP A 297 -82.57 21.83 -55.33
CA ASP A 297 -83.83 21.68 -54.61
C ASP A 297 -85.07 21.72 -55.52
N ASP A 298 -85.10 22.68 -56.44
CA ASP A 298 -86.20 22.89 -57.40
C ASP A 298 -86.24 21.85 -58.54
N SER A 299 -85.17 21.05 -58.70
CA SER A 299 -84.96 20.13 -59.83
C SER A 299 -84.99 18.65 -59.45
N LEU A 300 -85.04 18.34 -58.15
CA LEU A 300 -85.03 16.97 -57.64
C LEU A 300 -86.45 16.42 -57.50
N SER A 301 -86.62 15.14 -57.85
CA SER A 301 -87.85 14.42 -57.54
C SER A 301 -88.01 14.22 -56.03
N ALA A 302 -89.24 14.02 -55.55
CA ALA A 302 -89.49 13.73 -54.14
C ALA A 302 -88.76 12.46 -53.66
N ASP A 303 -88.62 11.46 -54.54
CA ASP A 303 -87.92 10.21 -54.25
C ASP A 303 -86.41 10.40 -54.15
N ASP A 304 -85.80 11.19 -55.05
CA ASP A 304 -84.36 11.51 -54.96
C ASP A 304 -84.02 12.34 -53.72
N ARG A 305 -84.92 13.27 -53.36
CA ARG A 305 -84.77 14.11 -52.16
C ARG A 305 -84.78 13.26 -50.89
N ARG A 306 -85.70 12.30 -50.78
CA ARG A 306 -85.72 11.31 -49.69
C ARG A 306 -84.47 10.46 -49.67
N ARG A 307 -84.07 9.90 -50.83
CA ARG A 307 -82.88 9.05 -50.93
C ARG A 307 -81.60 9.78 -50.48
N TYR A 308 -81.39 11.03 -50.87
CA TYR A 308 -80.22 11.80 -50.42
C TYR A 308 -80.26 12.12 -48.93
N LEU A 309 -81.45 12.44 -48.39
CA LEU A 309 -81.65 12.62 -46.95
C LEU A 309 -81.33 11.35 -46.16
N ASP A 310 -81.79 10.19 -46.64
CA ASP A 310 -81.53 8.88 -46.02
C ASP A 310 -80.03 8.55 -46.02
N ILE A 311 -79.33 8.84 -47.12
CA ILE A 311 -77.87 8.65 -47.19
C ILE A 311 -77.15 9.60 -46.22
N ALA A 312 -77.52 10.88 -46.18
CA ALA A 312 -76.94 11.84 -45.24
C ALA A 312 -77.17 11.42 -43.77
N LEU A 313 -78.38 10.96 -43.45
CA LEU A 313 -78.72 10.45 -42.11
C LEU A 313 -77.88 9.21 -41.75
N SER A 314 -77.73 8.27 -42.68
CA SER A 314 -76.89 7.08 -42.48
C SER A 314 -75.42 7.45 -42.22
N GLN A 315 -74.85 8.41 -42.96
CA GLN A 315 -73.49 8.88 -42.72
C GLN A 315 -73.35 9.61 -41.37
N SER A 316 -74.38 10.35 -40.93
CA SER A 316 -74.41 10.98 -39.61
C SER A 316 -74.39 9.93 -38.49
N GLN A 317 -75.22 8.89 -38.60
CA GLN A 317 -75.24 7.78 -37.65
C GLN A 317 -73.91 7.04 -37.62
N ARG A 318 -73.30 6.80 -38.79
CA ARG A 318 -71.97 6.18 -38.89
C ARG A 318 -70.90 7.02 -38.21
N LEU A 319 -70.90 8.33 -38.42
CA LEU A 319 -69.97 9.25 -37.75
C LEU A 319 -70.16 9.22 -36.23
N ALA A 320 -71.40 9.21 -35.75
CA ALA A 320 -71.72 9.12 -34.32
C ALA A 320 -71.21 7.81 -33.70
N HIS A 321 -71.35 6.68 -34.40
CA HIS A 321 -70.82 5.39 -33.96
C HIS A 321 -69.29 5.41 -33.81
N LEU A 322 -68.58 5.90 -34.84
CA LEU A 322 -67.11 6.02 -34.82
C LEU A 322 -66.60 6.91 -33.68
N VAL A 323 -67.31 8.02 -33.39
CA VAL A 323 -66.97 8.89 -32.25
C VAL A 323 -67.22 8.18 -30.92
N SER A 324 -68.28 7.39 -30.79
CA SER A 324 -68.54 6.58 -29.59
C SER A 324 -67.43 5.56 -29.35
N GLU A 325 -67.04 4.81 -30.38
CA GLU A 325 -65.96 3.82 -30.31
C GLU A 325 -64.63 4.48 -29.88
N LEU A 326 -64.34 5.69 -30.36
CA LEU A 326 -63.16 6.45 -29.94
C LEU A 326 -63.21 6.86 -28.46
N PHE A 327 -64.38 7.28 -27.98
CA PHE A 327 -64.58 7.62 -26.57
C PHE A 327 -64.41 6.41 -25.66
N ASP A 328 -64.93 5.26 -26.07
CA ASP A 328 -64.80 4.01 -25.32
C ASP A 328 -63.33 3.56 -25.26
N LEU A 329 -62.59 3.66 -26.37
CA LEU A 329 -61.16 3.40 -26.41
C LEU A 329 -60.36 4.35 -25.52
N ALA A 330 -60.68 5.65 -25.52
CA ALA A 330 -60.01 6.63 -24.68
C ALA A 330 -60.22 6.39 -23.18
N LYS A 331 -61.41 5.91 -22.78
CA LYS A 331 -61.69 5.49 -21.39
C LYS A 331 -60.89 4.26 -20.98
N LEU A 332 -60.75 3.29 -21.89
CA LEU A 332 -59.91 2.10 -21.66
C LEU A 332 -58.44 2.49 -21.45
N ASP A 333 -57.90 3.40 -22.27
CA ASP A 333 -56.53 3.89 -22.16
C ASP A 333 -56.27 4.70 -20.88
N ALA A 334 -57.26 5.44 -20.39
CA ALA A 334 -57.18 6.18 -19.13
C ALA A 334 -57.26 5.29 -17.87
N GLY A 335 -57.53 3.99 -18.04
CA GLY A 335 -57.73 3.06 -16.92
C GLY A 335 -59.01 3.31 -16.13
N GLU A 336 -59.99 4.04 -16.71
CA GLU A 336 -61.24 4.44 -16.05
C GLU A 336 -62.36 3.39 -16.19
N VAL A 337 -62.09 2.23 -16.78
CA VAL A 337 -63.11 1.21 -17.00
C VAL A 337 -63.20 0.26 -15.80
N ALA A 338 -64.28 0.40 -15.03
CA ALA A 338 -64.67 -0.59 -14.04
C ALA A 338 -65.12 -1.87 -14.74
N ILE A 339 -64.36 -2.96 -14.57
CA ILE A 339 -64.72 -4.28 -15.11
C ILE A 339 -65.82 -4.86 -14.22
N GLU A 340 -67.06 -4.88 -14.70
CA GLU A 340 -68.13 -5.67 -14.10
C GLU A 340 -68.02 -7.11 -14.60
N LEU A 341 -67.57 -8.01 -13.72
CA LEU A 341 -67.50 -9.43 -14.00
C LEU A 341 -68.89 -10.04 -13.87
N GLU A 342 -69.48 -10.44 -14.99
CA GLU A 342 -70.73 -11.19 -15.00
C GLU A 342 -70.45 -12.69 -14.70
N PRO A 343 -71.16 -13.31 -13.74
CA PRO A 343 -70.94 -14.72 -13.43
C PRO A 343 -71.37 -15.60 -14.61
N ALA A 344 -70.46 -16.46 -15.08
CA ALA A 344 -70.74 -17.40 -16.15
C ALA A 344 -71.81 -18.42 -15.73
N PRO A 345 -72.71 -18.82 -16.65
CA PRO A 345 -73.87 -19.67 -16.37
C PRO A 345 -73.53 -21.11 -15.94
#